data_AF-A0AAV8YTW7-F1
#
_entry.id   AF-A0AAV8YTW7-F1
#
_cell.length_a   1.000
_cell.length_b   1.000
_cell.length_c   1.000
_cell.angle_alpha   90.00
_cell.angle_beta   90.00
_cell.angle_gamma   90.00
#
_symmetry.space_group_name_H-M   'P 1'
#
loop_
_entity.id
_entity.type
_entity.pdbx_description
1 polymer ?
#
loop_
_entity_poly.entity_id
_entity_poly.type
_entity_poly.pdbx_seq_one_letter_code
_entity_poly.pdbx_strand_id
1 'polypeptide(L)'
;MSGANPFAALFQDSNKAESSKRKLNDILEEIFCFTIDPDRSKSKGFLYLEEVRNVHEKTELDINLLQYALFERKLNEIEVENKDAIKDKIIQNVATAIIQPDIYSGQNIAGELVNILKEAQPYCDTFLTESGKAVLVEEKNNKDSLLKFVQAMNRLVTNELIKMSLINMDNSIFNYFNSMVSNDFLAELFIDCCSPNRASVGSDYAVTPIGALFNISALPKAPSGKYEHFTSPMDQTGNSRAEGIIWSILDRLNENIQSILMSLLKCGPAVKSKTLEWLGNCLRNNTHRGNLWNSQAPPELNPANYTNVTDGFMINVCGVLLKMCQPFCSNFRDNKVLKVDPTYCAVPDDKAEAKNIHMQGMSSETCFLPAASSDDLEEERLMANSYGFITECFFMAHKAIDLGYRVAVDKLIRQNIEMGRIERAFNDALQQAAGNSDLVGTIRDRMNEELTKYLSLKCQLSDPVL
;
A
#
# COMPACT_ATOMS: atom_id res chain seq x y z
N MET A 1 -59.43 10.18 38.66
CA MET A 1 -58.80 8.91 39.09
C MET A 1 -58.07 8.33 37.89
N SER A 2 -56.82 8.75 37.70
CA SER A 2 -55.86 8.11 36.79
C SER A 2 -54.73 7.58 37.66
N GLY A 3 -54.40 6.31 37.50
CA GLY A 3 -53.34 5.65 38.25
C GLY A 3 -52.76 4.51 37.45
N ALA A 4 -52.36 4.79 36.20
CA ALA A 4 -51.48 3.89 35.46
C ALA A 4 -50.07 4.11 36.02
N ASN A 5 -49.50 3.07 36.63
CA ASN A 5 -48.15 3.11 37.20
C ASN A 5 -47.12 3.28 36.06
N PRO A 6 -46.34 4.38 36.03
CA PRO A 6 -45.39 4.65 34.96
C PRO A 6 -44.14 3.74 34.98
N PHE A 7 -44.00 2.87 35.98
CA PHE A 7 -42.92 1.88 36.07
C PHE A 7 -43.29 0.48 35.53
N ALA A 8 -44.52 0.28 35.03
CA ALA A 8 -44.92 -1.01 34.45
C ALA A 8 -44.10 -1.40 33.20
N ALA A 9 -43.55 -0.41 32.49
CA ALA A 9 -42.66 -0.63 31.34
C ALA A 9 -41.25 -1.11 31.74
N LEU A 10 -40.82 -0.92 33.00
CA LEU A 10 -39.49 -1.33 33.47
C LEU A 10 -39.43 -2.78 33.96
N PHE A 11 -40.57 -3.47 34.03
CA PHE A 11 -40.67 -4.87 34.49
C PHE A 11 -41.30 -5.84 33.47
N GLN A 12 -41.54 -5.40 32.23
CA GLN A 12 -41.95 -6.30 31.13
C GLN A 12 -40.79 -6.77 30.25
N ASP A 13 -39.55 -6.29 30.49
CA ASP A 13 -38.37 -6.57 29.66
C ASP A 13 -37.47 -7.70 30.18
N SER A 14 -38.04 -8.73 30.80
CA SER A 14 -37.25 -9.90 31.25
C SER A 14 -37.67 -11.24 30.65
N ASN A 15 -38.51 -11.28 29.60
CA ASN A 15 -38.92 -12.56 29.00
C ASN A 15 -39.12 -12.64 27.47
N LYS A 16 -38.59 -11.71 26.67
CA LYS A 16 -38.39 -11.94 25.21
C LYS A 16 -37.02 -11.48 24.71
N ALA A 17 -35.99 -11.78 25.48
CA ALA A 17 -34.66 -12.01 24.94
C ALA A 17 -34.63 -13.42 24.32
N GLU A 18 -35.25 -13.58 23.16
CA GLU A 18 -34.91 -14.66 22.23
C GLU A 18 -34.83 -14.05 20.84
N SER A 19 -33.62 -13.58 20.56
CA SER A 19 -33.08 -13.20 19.27
C SER A 19 -33.65 -14.07 18.14
N SER A 20 -34.05 -13.42 17.04
CA SER A 20 -34.15 -14.04 15.73
C SER A 20 -32.83 -14.72 15.37
N LYS A 21 -32.66 -15.97 15.81
CA LYS A 21 -31.64 -16.87 15.27
C LYS A 21 -32.04 -17.07 13.83
N ARG A 22 -31.28 -16.49 12.89
CA ARG A 22 -31.40 -16.85 11.48
C ARG A 22 -31.38 -18.37 11.38
N LYS A 23 -32.38 -18.95 10.73
CA LYS A 23 -32.44 -20.40 10.59
C LYS A 23 -31.22 -20.82 9.79
N LEU A 24 -30.61 -21.93 10.20
CA LEU A 24 -29.42 -22.50 9.57
C LEU A 24 -29.60 -22.63 8.05
N ASN A 25 -30.79 -23.02 7.59
CA ASN A 25 -31.18 -23.06 6.18
C ASN A 25 -30.93 -21.74 5.43
N ASP A 26 -31.38 -20.62 6.00
CA ASP A 26 -31.23 -19.31 5.34
C ASP A 26 -29.75 -18.93 5.19
N ILE A 27 -28.92 -19.26 6.18
CA ILE A 27 -27.47 -19.01 6.14
C ILE A 27 -26.81 -19.87 5.06
N LEU A 28 -27.16 -21.16 5.00
CA LEU A 28 -26.57 -22.08 4.04
C LEU A 28 -26.96 -21.73 2.60
N GLU A 29 -28.23 -21.46 2.34
CA GLU A 29 -28.69 -21.07 1.01
C GLU A 29 -28.07 -19.74 0.54
N GLU A 30 -27.88 -18.76 1.44
CA GLU A 30 -27.21 -17.49 1.12
C GLU A 30 -25.72 -17.68 0.81
N ILE A 31 -25.01 -18.52 1.58
CA ILE A 31 -23.57 -18.77 1.36
C ILE A 31 -23.34 -19.49 0.03
N PHE A 32 -24.16 -20.50 -0.29
CA PHE A 32 -23.89 -21.38 -1.43
C PHE A 32 -24.74 -21.09 -2.67
N CYS A 33 -25.72 -20.19 -2.57
CA CYS A 33 -26.60 -19.74 -3.64
C CYS A 33 -27.35 -20.88 -4.36
N PHE A 34 -27.68 -21.94 -3.64
CA PHE A 34 -28.57 -23.02 -4.08
C PHE A 34 -29.59 -23.34 -2.98
N THR A 35 -30.68 -23.98 -3.36
CA THR A 35 -31.78 -24.36 -2.47
C THR A 35 -32.42 -25.66 -2.95
N ILE A 36 -33.00 -26.41 -2.02
CA ILE A 36 -33.84 -27.58 -2.30
C ILE A 36 -35.33 -27.22 -2.27
N ASP A 37 -35.68 -25.95 -2.07
CA ASP A 37 -37.04 -25.44 -2.07
C ASP A 37 -37.33 -24.71 -3.41
N PRO A 38 -38.31 -25.18 -4.20
CA PRO A 38 -38.61 -24.61 -5.51
C PRO A 38 -39.17 -23.18 -5.42
N ASP A 39 -39.83 -22.82 -4.32
CA ASP A 39 -40.42 -21.50 -4.14
C ASP A 39 -39.35 -20.48 -3.75
N ARG A 40 -38.33 -20.93 -2.99
CA ARG A 40 -37.14 -20.13 -2.69
C ARG A 40 -36.24 -19.94 -3.91
N SER A 41 -36.12 -20.95 -4.77
CA SER A 41 -35.38 -20.81 -6.03
C SER A 41 -35.97 -19.68 -6.89
N LYS A 42 -37.31 -19.63 -7.01
CA LYS A 42 -38.01 -18.59 -7.77
C LYS A 42 -37.95 -17.21 -7.12
N SER A 43 -38.04 -17.14 -5.79
CA SER A 43 -38.11 -15.86 -5.08
C SER A 43 -36.74 -15.22 -4.79
N LYS A 44 -35.70 -16.02 -4.57
CA LYS A 44 -34.33 -15.55 -4.28
C LYS A 44 -33.34 -15.73 -5.43
N GLY A 45 -33.72 -16.41 -6.52
CA GLY A 45 -32.84 -16.66 -7.66
C GLY A 45 -31.77 -17.73 -7.41
N PHE A 46 -31.96 -18.58 -6.41
CA PHE A 46 -31.03 -19.67 -6.09
C PHE A 46 -31.18 -20.85 -7.04
N LEU A 47 -30.08 -21.57 -7.28
CA LEU A 47 -30.09 -22.81 -8.06
C LEU A 47 -30.93 -23.87 -7.34
N TYR A 48 -31.94 -24.43 -8.01
CA TYR A 48 -32.79 -25.48 -7.46
C TYR A 48 -32.13 -26.85 -7.62
N LEU A 49 -31.98 -27.57 -6.51
CA LEU A 49 -31.40 -28.91 -6.44
C LEU A 49 -32.52 -29.95 -6.34
N GLU A 50 -33.07 -30.29 -7.50
CA GLU A 50 -34.27 -31.13 -7.63
C GLU A 50 -34.00 -32.57 -7.18
N GLU A 51 -32.82 -33.11 -7.44
CA GLU A 51 -32.51 -34.52 -7.13
C GLU A 51 -32.36 -34.72 -5.61
N VAL A 52 -31.64 -33.84 -4.92
CA VAL A 52 -31.50 -33.88 -3.46
C VAL A 52 -32.85 -33.74 -2.76
N ARG A 53 -33.73 -32.88 -3.30
CA ARG A 53 -35.10 -32.77 -2.77
C ARG A 53 -35.87 -34.08 -2.94
N ASN A 54 -35.84 -34.65 -4.14
CA ASN A 54 -36.59 -35.86 -4.48
C ASN A 54 -36.09 -37.10 -3.73
N VAL A 55 -34.78 -37.18 -3.43
CA VAL A 55 -34.17 -38.30 -2.71
C VAL A 55 -34.40 -38.23 -1.20
N HIS A 56 -34.39 -37.03 -0.62
CA HIS A 56 -34.41 -36.86 0.84
C HIS A 56 -35.74 -36.34 1.40
N GLU A 57 -36.73 -36.04 0.55
CA GLU A 57 -38.08 -35.58 0.91
C GLU A 57 -38.11 -34.41 1.92
N LYS A 58 -37.11 -33.53 1.85
CA LYS A 58 -36.95 -32.38 2.75
C LYS A 58 -37.12 -31.06 2.01
N THR A 59 -37.52 -30.02 2.75
CA THR A 59 -37.77 -28.67 2.23
C THR A 59 -36.84 -27.60 2.78
N GLU A 60 -35.97 -27.92 3.73
CA GLU A 60 -34.98 -26.99 4.29
C GLU A 60 -33.58 -27.61 4.20
N LEU A 61 -32.59 -26.84 3.76
CA LEU A 61 -31.19 -27.20 3.72
C LEU A 61 -30.62 -27.18 5.14
N ASP A 62 -30.28 -28.35 5.67
CA ASP A 62 -29.56 -28.50 6.93
C ASP A 62 -28.09 -28.90 6.66
N ILE A 63 -27.25 -28.95 7.70
CA ILE A 63 -25.83 -29.35 7.54
C ILE A 63 -25.70 -30.77 6.95
N ASN A 64 -26.66 -31.66 7.22
CA ASN A 64 -26.62 -33.03 6.72
C ASN A 64 -26.92 -33.06 5.21
N LEU A 65 -27.88 -32.24 4.75
CA LEU A 65 -28.24 -32.09 3.35
C LEU A 65 -27.24 -31.24 2.56
N LEU A 66 -26.54 -30.32 3.22
CA LEU A 66 -25.54 -29.47 2.57
C LEU A 66 -24.48 -30.31 1.85
N GLN A 67 -24.08 -31.43 2.45
CA GLN A 67 -23.18 -32.36 1.81
C GLN A 67 -23.73 -32.89 0.49
N TYR A 68 -24.97 -33.39 0.47
CA TYR A 68 -25.64 -33.93 -0.72
C TYR A 68 -25.92 -32.83 -1.77
N ALA A 69 -26.24 -31.62 -1.31
CA ALA A 69 -26.47 -30.46 -2.15
C ALA A 69 -25.19 -29.96 -2.84
N LEU A 70 -24.06 -29.94 -2.11
CA LEU A 70 -22.73 -29.71 -2.68
C LEU A 70 -22.32 -30.85 -3.63
N PHE A 71 -22.79 -32.07 -3.36
CA PHE A 71 -22.59 -33.27 -4.16
C PHE A 71 -23.30 -33.23 -5.51
N GLU A 72 -24.61 -32.93 -5.51
CA GLU A 72 -25.43 -32.78 -6.73
C GLU A 72 -24.83 -31.69 -7.61
N ARG A 73 -24.26 -30.64 -7.00
CA ARG A 73 -23.58 -29.57 -7.74
C ARG A 73 -22.26 -30.00 -8.40
N LYS A 74 -21.51 -31.01 -7.89
CA LYS A 74 -20.25 -31.53 -8.50
C LYS A 74 -19.83 -32.96 -8.04
N LEU A 75 -20.51 -34.00 -8.54
CA LEU A 75 -20.08 -35.42 -8.67
C LEU A 75 -20.32 -36.40 -7.50
N ASN A 76 -20.99 -37.50 -7.88
CA ASN A 76 -21.47 -38.70 -7.18
C ASN A 76 -20.52 -39.58 -6.30
N GLU A 77 -19.35 -39.15 -5.79
CA GLU A 77 -18.41 -40.14 -5.16
C GLU A 77 -17.50 -39.66 -4.00
N ILE A 78 -18.01 -39.04 -2.92
CA ILE A 78 -17.22 -38.77 -1.70
C ILE A 78 -17.98 -39.02 -0.37
N GLU A 79 -17.47 -39.91 0.48
CA GLU A 79 -17.92 -40.08 1.87
C GLU A 79 -17.28 -39.03 2.81
N VAL A 80 -18.01 -38.62 3.86
CA VAL A 80 -17.69 -37.55 4.85
C VAL A 80 -16.37 -37.75 5.60
N GLU A 81 -15.79 -38.95 5.56
CA GLU A 81 -14.62 -39.32 6.36
C GLU A 81 -13.30 -38.72 5.83
N ASN A 82 -13.29 -38.09 4.65
CA ASN A 82 -12.07 -37.60 4.01
C ASN A 82 -11.99 -36.06 3.93
N LYS A 83 -11.60 -35.42 5.04
CA LYS A 83 -11.37 -33.96 5.13
C LYS A 83 -10.38 -33.45 4.07
N ASP A 84 -9.37 -34.24 3.75
CA ASP A 84 -8.37 -33.91 2.73
C ASP A 84 -9.00 -33.86 1.33
N ALA A 85 -9.93 -34.77 1.01
CA ALA A 85 -10.63 -34.75 -0.28
C ALA A 85 -11.54 -33.51 -0.43
N ILE A 86 -12.17 -33.05 0.66
CA ILE A 86 -12.96 -31.82 0.66
C ILE A 86 -12.05 -30.61 0.44
N LYS A 87 -10.94 -30.54 1.17
CA LYS A 87 -9.93 -29.49 1.04
C LYS A 87 -9.42 -29.42 -0.40
N ASP A 88 -9.04 -30.56 -0.97
CA ASP A 88 -8.53 -30.65 -2.34
C ASP A 88 -9.58 -30.15 -3.34
N LYS A 89 -10.85 -30.52 -3.19
CA LYS A 89 -11.92 -30.02 -4.07
C LYS A 89 -12.12 -28.50 -3.98
N ILE A 90 -12.01 -27.92 -2.78
CA ILE A 90 -12.10 -26.46 -2.60
C ILE A 90 -10.94 -25.78 -3.34
N ILE A 91 -9.71 -26.25 -3.11
CA ILE A 91 -8.49 -25.73 -3.74
C ILE A 91 -8.60 -25.84 -5.27
N GLN A 92 -9.02 -26.99 -5.79
CA GLN A 92 -9.18 -27.20 -7.23
C GLN A 92 -10.26 -26.29 -7.83
N ASN A 93 -11.35 -26.04 -7.11
CA ASN A 93 -12.38 -25.13 -7.59
C ASN A 93 -11.86 -23.68 -7.70
N VAL A 94 -11.00 -23.23 -6.77
CA VAL A 94 -10.33 -21.93 -6.87
C VAL A 94 -9.33 -21.92 -8.02
N ALA A 95 -8.54 -22.99 -8.19
CA ALA A 95 -7.61 -23.11 -9.31
C ALA A 95 -8.33 -23.01 -10.66
N THR A 96 -9.45 -23.73 -10.82
CA THR A 96 -10.30 -23.64 -12.01
C THR A 96 -10.84 -22.22 -12.20
N ALA A 97 -11.25 -21.53 -11.13
CA ALA A 97 -11.73 -20.14 -11.21
C ALA A 97 -10.64 -19.15 -11.65
N ILE A 98 -9.37 -19.43 -11.34
CA ILE A 98 -8.21 -18.64 -11.78
C ILE A 98 -7.89 -18.91 -13.25
N ILE A 99 -7.90 -20.18 -13.67
CA ILE A 99 -7.52 -20.60 -15.03
C ILE A 99 -8.65 -20.29 -16.04
N GLN A 100 -9.90 -20.50 -15.63
CA GLN A 100 -11.10 -20.39 -16.47
C GLN A 100 -12.12 -19.44 -15.82
N PRO A 101 -11.80 -18.14 -15.71
CA PRO A 101 -12.68 -17.16 -15.04
C PRO A 101 -14.05 -17.03 -15.71
N ASP A 102 -14.15 -17.32 -17.01
CA ASP A 102 -15.41 -17.25 -17.77
C ASP A 102 -16.49 -18.22 -17.25
N ILE A 103 -16.11 -19.33 -16.61
CA ILE A 103 -17.06 -20.28 -15.99
C ILE A 103 -17.76 -19.66 -14.78
N TYR A 104 -17.13 -18.67 -14.16
CA TYR A 104 -17.62 -17.97 -12.96
C TYR A 104 -18.13 -16.56 -13.31
N SER A 105 -18.68 -16.40 -14.53
CA SER A 105 -19.17 -15.12 -15.04
C SER A 105 -20.12 -14.44 -14.04
N GLY A 106 -19.85 -13.18 -13.70
CA GLY A 106 -20.63 -12.39 -12.74
C GLY A 106 -20.09 -12.38 -11.31
N GLN A 107 -19.08 -13.21 -10.99
CA GLN A 107 -18.40 -13.20 -9.68
C GLN A 107 -17.10 -12.38 -9.74
N ASN A 108 -16.77 -11.72 -8.63
CA ASN A 108 -15.49 -11.01 -8.48
C ASN A 108 -14.56 -11.81 -7.57
N ILE A 109 -14.09 -12.95 -8.07
CA ILE A 109 -13.24 -13.88 -7.31
C ILE A 109 -12.01 -13.19 -6.74
N ALA A 110 -11.36 -12.33 -7.53
CA ALA A 110 -10.19 -11.56 -7.06
C ALA A 110 -10.55 -10.64 -5.89
N GLY A 111 -11.70 -9.96 -5.94
CA GLY A 111 -12.17 -9.10 -4.84
C GLY A 111 -12.59 -9.87 -3.60
N GLU A 112 -13.25 -11.01 -3.77
CA GLU A 112 -13.60 -11.89 -2.65
C GLU A 112 -12.35 -12.44 -1.96
N LEU A 113 -11.33 -12.83 -2.72
CA LEU A 113 -10.06 -13.30 -2.16
C LEU A 113 -9.30 -12.17 -1.46
N VAL A 114 -9.30 -10.96 -2.02
CA VAL A 114 -8.77 -9.76 -1.34
C VAL A 114 -9.47 -9.56 0.00
N ASN A 115 -10.80 -9.66 0.07
CA ASN A 115 -11.54 -9.51 1.32
C ASN A 115 -11.17 -10.59 2.34
N ILE A 116 -11.04 -11.86 1.93
CA ILE A 116 -10.60 -12.95 2.80
C ILE A 116 -9.21 -12.65 3.40
N LEU A 117 -8.28 -12.13 2.59
CA LEU A 117 -6.94 -11.78 3.05
C LEU A 117 -6.96 -10.55 3.97
N LYS A 118 -7.81 -9.55 3.70
CA LYS A 118 -8.00 -8.37 4.56
C LYS A 118 -8.56 -8.76 5.93
N GLU A 119 -9.46 -9.74 5.99
CA GLU A 119 -10.00 -10.26 7.26
C GLU A 119 -8.96 -11.01 8.11
N ALA A 120 -7.83 -11.43 7.52
CA ALA A 120 -6.73 -12.11 8.20
C ALA A 120 -7.14 -13.36 9.00
N GLN A 121 -8.11 -14.12 8.49
CA GLN A 121 -8.51 -15.39 9.11
C GLN A 121 -7.33 -16.37 9.15
N PRO A 122 -7.26 -17.28 10.14
CA PRO A 122 -6.24 -18.31 10.18
C PRO A 122 -6.15 -19.08 8.87
N TYR A 123 -4.93 -19.37 8.42
CA TYR A 123 -4.63 -20.15 7.21
C TYR A 123 -5.03 -19.50 5.88
N CYS A 124 -5.42 -18.22 5.84
CA CYS A 124 -5.77 -17.54 4.58
C CYS A 124 -4.60 -17.50 3.57
N ASP A 125 -3.37 -17.33 4.07
CA ASP A 125 -2.15 -17.35 3.27
C ASP A 125 -1.80 -18.76 2.77
N THR A 126 -2.04 -19.78 3.61
CA THR A 126 -1.88 -21.20 3.26
C THR A 126 -2.87 -21.58 2.18
N PHE A 127 -4.13 -21.18 2.32
CA PHE A 127 -5.18 -21.39 1.33
C PHE A 127 -4.83 -20.78 -0.03
N LEU A 128 -4.37 -19.52 -0.05
CA LEU A 128 -3.93 -18.88 -1.30
C LEU A 128 -2.70 -19.58 -1.89
N THR A 129 -1.73 -19.97 -1.06
CA THR A 129 -0.52 -20.66 -1.48
C THR A 129 -0.84 -22.00 -2.13
N GLU A 130 -1.70 -22.80 -1.50
CA GLU A 130 -2.12 -24.10 -2.03
C GLU A 130 -2.95 -23.95 -3.31
N SER A 131 -3.86 -22.97 -3.37
CA SER A 131 -4.63 -22.64 -4.58
C SER A 131 -3.72 -22.24 -5.74
N GLY A 132 -2.74 -21.37 -5.50
CA GLY A 132 -1.77 -20.98 -6.52
C GLY A 132 -0.89 -22.13 -6.98
N LYS A 133 -0.47 -23.02 -6.08
CA LYS A 133 0.28 -24.24 -6.43
C LYS A 133 -0.56 -25.19 -7.28
N ALA A 134 -1.84 -25.35 -6.97
CA ALA A 134 -2.75 -26.15 -7.78
C ALA A 134 -2.86 -25.61 -9.22
N VAL A 135 -2.95 -24.29 -9.39
CA VAL A 135 -2.90 -23.65 -10.72
C VAL A 135 -1.63 -24.03 -11.48
N LEU A 136 -0.46 -23.97 -10.83
CA LEU A 136 0.80 -24.37 -11.48
C LEU A 136 0.82 -25.85 -11.88
N VAL A 137 0.24 -26.73 -11.06
CA VAL A 137 0.15 -28.16 -11.41
C VAL A 137 -0.72 -28.35 -12.66
N GLU A 138 -1.90 -27.72 -12.70
CA GLU A 138 -2.83 -27.83 -13.84
C GLU A 138 -2.26 -27.19 -15.12
N GLU A 139 -1.56 -26.06 -15.01
CA GLU A 139 -0.95 -25.34 -16.14
C GLU A 139 0.49 -25.76 -16.45
N LYS A 140 0.97 -26.91 -15.92
CA LYS A 140 2.32 -27.47 -16.17
C LYS A 140 3.47 -26.47 -15.87
N ASN A 141 3.36 -25.78 -14.75
CA ASN A 141 4.24 -24.71 -14.25
C ASN A 141 4.21 -23.41 -15.07
N ASN A 142 3.23 -23.21 -15.96
CA ASN A 142 2.96 -21.87 -16.48
C ASN A 142 2.37 -21.00 -15.36
N LYS A 143 2.90 -19.78 -15.18
CA LYS A 143 2.47 -18.81 -14.16
C LYS A 143 1.49 -17.76 -14.71
N ASP A 144 1.21 -17.73 -16.01
CA ASP A 144 0.51 -16.62 -16.68
C ASP A 144 -0.87 -16.31 -16.08
N SER A 145 -1.72 -17.33 -15.89
CA SER A 145 -3.08 -17.13 -15.35
C SER A 145 -3.01 -16.69 -13.89
N LEU A 146 -2.09 -17.28 -13.12
CA LEU A 146 -1.86 -16.91 -11.73
C LEU A 146 -1.34 -15.47 -11.58
N LEU A 147 -0.39 -15.05 -12.43
CA LEU A 147 0.12 -13.67 -12.44
C LEU A 147 -0.99 -12.68 -12.81
N LYS A 148 -1.80 -12.96 -13.83
CA LYS A 148 -2.96 -12.11 -14.18
C LYS A 148 -3.94 -11.99 -13.02
N PHE A 149 -4.18 -13.09 -12.30
CA PHE A 149 -5.06 -13.09 -11.14
C PHE A 149 -4.49 -12.27 -9.97
N VAL A 150 -3.20 -12.43 -9.65
CA VAL A 150 -2.52 -11.62 -8.63
C VAL A 150 -2.48 -10.14 -9.03
N GLN A 151 -2.26 -9.82 -10.31
CA GLN A 151 -2.36 -8.45 -10.83
C GLN A 151 -3.77 -7.86 -10.63
N ALA A 152 -4.82 -8.65 -10.84
CA ALA A 152 -6.19 -8.21 -10.61
C ALA A 152 -6.43 -7.89 -9.12
N MET A 153 -5.99 -8.75 -8.21
CA MET A 153 -6.03 -8.49 -6.75
C MET A 153 -5.26 -7.22 -6.38
N ASN A 154 -4.01 -7.12 -6.83
CA ASN A 154 -3.14 -5.97 -6.59
C ASN A 154 -3.77 -4.67 -7.10
N ARG A 155 -4.45 -4.71 -8.26
CA ARG A 155 -5.13 -3.54 -8.81
C ARG A 155 -6.29 -3.08 -7.93
N LEU A 156 -7.07 -4.00 -7.35
CA LEU A 156 -8.15 -3.66 -6.42
C LEU A 156 -7.60 -2.95 -5.18
N VAL A 157 -6.57 -3.53 -4.56
CA VAL A 157 -5.88 -2.97 -3.39
C VAL A 157 -5.23 -1.62 -3.70
N THR A 158 -4.55 -1.50 -4.84
CA THR A 158 -3.90 -0.25 -5.27
C THR A 158 -4.94 0.86 -5.50
N ASN A 159 -6.08 0.55 -6.12
CA ASN A 159 -7.15 1.51 -6.33
C ASN A 159 -7.76 2.00 -5.01
N GLU A 160 -7.83 1.14 -3.99
CA GLU A 160 -8.24 1.52 -2.64
C GLU A 160 -7.21 2.46 -2.00
N LEU A 161 -5.92 2.09 -2.03
CA LEU A 161 -4.82 2.89 -1.50
C LEU A 161 -4.70 4.27 -2.15
N ILE A 162 -4.92 4.38 -3.47
CA ILE A 162 -4.88 5.66 -4.18
C ILE A 162 -5.93 6.63 -3.59
N LYS A 163 -7.11 6.14 -3.23
CA LYS A 163 -8.21 6.95 -2.65
C LYS A 163 -8.07 7.20 -1.14
N MET A 164 -7.19 6.45 -0.48
CA MET A 164 -6.96 6.54 0.97
C MET A 164 -6.19 7.83 1.33
N SER A 165 -6.46 8.42 2.49
CA SER A 165 -5.70 9.50 3.10
C SER A 165 -5.35 9.09 4.53
N LEU A 166 -4.55 9.90 5.23
CA LEU A 166 -4.23 9.61 6.63
C LEU A 166 -5.48 9.55 7.53
N ILE A 167 -6.55 10.25 7.15
CA ILE A 167 -7.76 10.39 7.97
C ILE A 167 -8.67 9.16 7.84
N ASN A 168 -8.69 8.50 6.68
CA ASN A 168 -9.58 7.36 6.37
C ASN A 168 -8.83 6.03 6.16
N MET A 169 -7.64 5.90 6.76
CA MET A 169 -6.78 4.74 6.58
C MET A 169 -7.43 3.44 7.11
N ASP A 170 -7.63 2.48 6.21
CA ASP A 170 -8.09 1.14 6.55
C ASP A 170 -6.87 0.23 6.83
N ASN A 171 -6.65 -0.10 8.11
CA ASN A 171 -5.52 -0.94 8.49
C ASN A 171 -5.64 -2.39 7.99
N SER A 172 -6.83 -2.87 7.62
CA SER A 172 -7.00 -4.23 7.10
C SER A 172 -6.27 -4.44 5.76
N ILE A 173 -5.94 -3.36 5.04
CA ILE A 173 -5.15 -3.44 3.82
C ILE A 173 -3.75 -4.02 4.07
N PHE A 174 -3.17 -3.79 5.26
CA PHE A 174 -1.85 -4.34 5.59
C PHE A 174 -1.88 -5.86 5.77
N ASN A 175 -3.03 -6.43 6.15
CA ASN A 175 -3.19 -7.89 6.23
C ASN A 175 -3.03 -8.53 4.85
N TYR A 176 -3.59 -7.93 3.80
CA TYR A 176 -3.38 -8.37 2.42
C TYR A 176 -1.88 -8.43 2.08
N PHE A 177 -1.14 -7.35 2.33
CA PHE A 177 0.30 -7.33 2.05
C PHE A 177 1.05 -8.37 2.87
N ASN A 178 0.77 -8.48 4.17
CA ASN A 178 1.40 -9.46 5.05
C ASN A 178 1.16 -10.91 4.58
N SER A 179 -0.03 -11.24 4.08
CA SER A 179 -0.31 -12.54 3.48
C SER A 179 0.46 -12.75 2.17
N MET A 180 0.52 -11.74 1.30
CA MET A 180 1.26 -11.84 0.03
C MET A 180 2.77 -12.00 0.23
N VAL A 181 3.32 -11.50 1.33
CA VAL A 181 4.76 -11.61 1.64
C VAL A 181 5.08 -12.68 2.70
N SER A 182 4.12 -13.57 3.02
CA SER A 182 4.28 -14.55 4.10
C SER A 182 5.24 -15.70 3.76
N ASN A 183 5.43 -15.98 2.47
CA ASN A 183 6.30 -17.04 1.98
C ASN A 183 6.85 -16.71 0.58
N ASP A 184 7.93 -17.41 0.19
CA ASP A 184 8.66 -17.16 -1.05
C ASP A 184 7.79 -17.25 -2.31
N PHE A 185 6.82 -18.16 -2.34
CA PHE A 185 5.96 -18.38 -3.51
C PHE A 185 5.03 -17.20 -3.77
N LEU A 186 4.31 -16.75 -2.74
CA LEU A 186 3.43 -15.58 -2.87
C LEU A 186 4.22 -14.28 -3.04
N ALA A 187 5.35 -14.16 -2.34
CA ALA A 187 6.20 -12.98 -2.41
C ALA A 187 6.80 -12.79 -3.81
N GLU A 188 7.20 -13.88 -4.47
CA GLU A 188 7.68 -13.83 -5.85
C GLU A 188 6.58 -13.35 -6.82
N LEU A 189 5.38 -13.94 -6.74
CA LEU A 189 4.25 -13.51 -7.57
C LEU A 189 3.86 -12.05 -7.31
N PHE A 190 3.88 -11.63 -6.05
CA PHE A 190 3.55 -10.27 -5.64
C PHE A 190 4.54 -9.25 -6.21
N ILE A 191 5.85 -9.48 -6.03
CA ILE A 191 6.88 -8.52 -6.48
C ILE A 191 6.94 -8.44 -8.01
N ASP A 192 6.69 -9.54 -8.73
CA ASP A 192 6.58 -9.56 -10.19
C ASP A 192 5.46 -8.65 -10.70
N CYS A 193 4.41 -8.48 -9.89
CA CYS A 193 3.27 -7.62 -10.18
C CYS A 193 3.43 -6.18 -9.65
N CYS A 194 4.60 -5.82 -9.09
CA CYS A 194 4.87 -4.48 -8.55
C CYS A 194 5.64 -3.56 -9.49
N SER A 195 5.89 -4.00 -10.73
CA SER A 195 6.58 -3.18 -11.73
C SER A 195 5.69 -2.02 -12.21
N PRO A 196 6.23 -0.81 -12.38
CA PRO A 196 5.50 0.30 -12.98
C PRO A 196 5.20 0.03 -14.46
N ASN A 197 4.13 0.63 -14.99
CA ASN A 197 3.78 0.52 -16.42
C ASN A 197 4.91 1.04 -17.32
N ARG A 198 5.56 2.14 -16.91
CA ARG A 198 6.73 2.70 -17.57
C ARG A 198 7.87 2.83 -16.57
N ALA A 199 8.83 1.92 -16.66
CA ALA A 199 9.98 1.89 -15.74
C ALA A 199 10.82 3.16 -15.74
N SER A 200 10.86 3.91 -16.85
CA SER A 200 11.60 5.16 -16.97
C SER A 200 10.89 6.39 -16.38
N VAL A 201 9.64 6.26 -15.92
CA VAL A 201 8.83 7.37 -15.40
C VAL A 201 8.71 7.25 -13.90
N GLY A 202 9.38 8.14 -13.17
CA GLY A 202 9.41 8.14 -11.71
C GLY A 202 8.02 8.14 -11.07
N SER A 203 7.07 8.94 -11.58
CA SER A 203 5.70 9.03 -11.06
C SER A 203 4.93 7.71 -11.14
N ASP A 204 5.24 6.83 -12.10
CA ASP A 204 4.53 5.56 -12.27
C ASP A 204 4.83 4.58 -11.11
N TYR A 205 5.91 4.78 -10.36
CA TYR A 205 6.18 4.01 -9.14
C TYR A 205 5.10 4.23 -8.08
N ALA A 206 4.54 5.44 -7.97
CA ALA A 206 3.53 5.78 -6.96
C ALA A 206 2.17 5.08 -7.16
N VAL A 207 1.96 4.46 -8.32
CA VAL A 207 0.73 3.71 -8.66
C VAL A 207 0.97 2.19 -8.75
N THR A 208 2.10 1.72 -8.26
CA THR A 208 2.34 0.29 -8.01
C THR A 208 1.77 -0.10 -6.64
N PRO A 209 1.55 -1.40 -6.34
CA PRO A 209 1.01 -1.83 -5.04
C PRO A 209 1.85 -1.36 -3.84
N ILE A 210 3.17 -1.52 -3.93
CA ILE A 210 4.11 -1.05 -2.89
C ILE A 210 4.17 0.49 -2.88
N GLY A 211 4.27 1.12 -4.05
CA GLY A 211 4.39 2.57 -4.14
C GLY A 211 3.16 3.34 -3.67
N ALA A 212 1.96 2.76 -3.83
CA ALA A 212 0.73 3.38 -3.35
C ALA A 212 0.70 3.52 -1.82
N LEU A 213 1.37 2.61 -1.08
CA LEU A 213 1.56 2.74 0.37
C LEU A 213 2.41 3.97 0.70
N PHE A 214 3.54 4.13 0.01
CA PHE A 214 4.42 5.28 0.19
C PHE A 214 3.74 6.61 -0.14
N ASN A 215 2.77 6.63 -1.05
CA ASN A 215 2.08 7.86 -1.45
C ASN A 215 1.05 8.36 -0.40
N ILE A 216 0.81 7.63 0.70
CA ILE A 216 -0.06 8.10 1.79
C ILE A 216 0.75 9.02 2.71
N SER A 217 0.44 10.31 2.74
CA SER A 217 1.22 11.30 3.50
C SER A 217 0.39 12.50 3.96
N ALA A 218 1.01 13.41 4.72
CA ALA A 218 0.43 14.70 5.07
C ALA A 218 0.42 15.70 3.89
N LEU A 219 1.06 15.32 2.77
CA LEU A 219 1.17 16.09 1.55
C LEU A 219 0.25 15.54 0.45
N PRO A 220 -0.10 16.38 -0.55
CA PRO A 220 -0.92 15.92 -1.67
C PRO A 220 -0.27 14.79 -2.46
N LYS A 221 -1.11 13.87 -2.96
CA LYS A 221 -0.69 12.72 -3.78
C LYS A 221 -0.38 13.03 -5.24
N ALA A 222 -0.65 14.26 -5.66
CA ALA A 222 -0.37 14.77 -7.00
C ALA A 222 0.03 16.24 -6.90
N PRO A 223 0.79 16.78 -7.88
CA PRO A 223 1.28 18.18 -7.84
C PRO A 223 0.18 19.23 -7.67
N SER A 224 -1.00 19.00 -8.25
CA SER A 224 -2.16 19.89 -8.17
C SER A 224 -3.21 19.42 -7.15
N GLY A 225 -2.83 18.53 -6.22
CA GLY A 225 -3.73 17.99 -5.21
C GLY A 225 -4.03 19.01 -4.10
N LYS A 226 -5.14 18.78 -3.39
CA LYS A 226 -5.54 19.62 -2.25
C LYS A 226 -4.80 19.21 -0.98
N TYR A 227 -4.57 20.18 -0.10
CA TYR A 227 -4.05 19.95 1.23
C TYR A 227 -5.23 19.79 2.20
N GLU A 228 -5.36 18.60 2.79
CA GLU A 228 -6.62 18.18 3.43
C GLU A 228 -6.61 18.28 4.96
N HIS A 229 -5.43 18.39 5.58
CA HIS A 229 -5.27 18.14 7.02
C HIS A 229 -5.37 19.38 7.90
N PHE A 230 -5.04 20.56 7.38
CA PHE A 230 -5.01 21.83 8.13
C PHE A 230 -6.04 22.82 7.56
N THR A 231 -7.32 22.53 7.75
CA THR A 231 -8.46 23.30 7.17
C THR A 231 -8.70 24.65 7.85
N SER A 232 -8.28 24.80 9.11
CA SER A 232 -8.36 26.05 9.88
C SER A 232 -6.95 26.49 10.28
N PRO A 233 -6.11 26.93 9.33
CA PRO A 233 -4.68 27.09 9.55
C PRO A 233 -4.32 28.20 10.57
N MET A 234 -5.26 29.09 10.90
CA MET A 234 -5.10 30.11 11.94
C MET A 234 -5.35 29.58 13.37
N ASP A 235 -5.97 28.40 13.54
CA ASP A 235 -6.18 27.76 14.84
C ASP A 235 -4.94 26.98 15.28
N GLN A 236 -4.02 27.68 15.95
CA GLN A 236 -2.77 27.10 16.44
C GLN A 236 -2.99 25.88 17.36
N THR A 237 -4.05 25.88 18.18
CA THR A 237 -4.33 24.79 19.12
C THR A 237 -4.85 23.57 18.37
N GLY A 238 -5.77 23.76 17.42
CA GLY A 238 -6.25 22.71 16.52
C GLY A 238 -5.12 22.10 15.69
N ASN A 239 -4.26 22.95 15.11
CA ASN A 239 -3.13 22.50 14.29
C ASN A 239 -2.15 21.63 15.06
N SER A 240 -1.78 22.02 16.29
CA SER A 240 -0.86 21.24 17.12
C SER A 240 -1.42 19.85 17.46
N ARG A 241 -2.74 19.74 17.67
CA ARG A 241 -3.40 18.43 17.88
C ARG A 241 -3.41 17.60 16.60
N ALA A 242 -3.71 18.22 15.47
CA ALA A 242 -3.68 17.56 14.17
C ALA A 242 -2.27 17.02 13.84
N GLU A 243 -1.21 17.79 14.09
CA GLU A 243 0.19 17.36 13.92
C GLU A 243 0.48 16.06 14.69
N GLY A 244 0.13 16.00 15.99
CA GLY A 244 0.37 14.80 16.80
C GLY A 244 -0.38 13.55 16.31
N ILE A 245 -1.62 13.72 15.84
CA ILE A 245 -2.41 12.63 15.24
C ILE A 245 -1.75 12.16 13.94
N ILE A 246 -1.35 13.09 13.08
CA ILE A 246 -0.71 12.80 11.79
C ILE A 246 0.59 12.02 12.01
N TRP A 247 1.46 12.45 12.93
CA TRP A 247 2.71 11.74 13.23
C TRP A 247 2.46 10.33 13.74
N SER A 248 1.49 10.14 14.64
CA SER A 248 1.14 8.80 15.14
C SER A 248 0.68 7.84 14.03
N ILE A 249 -0.01 8.37 13.00
CA ILE A 249 -0.47 7.59 11.85
C ILE A 249 0.69 7.32 10.88
N LEU A 250 1.52 8.34 10.59
CA LEU A 250 2.70 8.21 9.73
C LEU A 250 3.71 7.21 10.28
N ASP A 251 3.95 7.22 11.59
CA ASP A 251 4.87 6.30 12.23
C ASP A 251 4.42 4.84 12.04
N ARG A 252 3.15 4.54 12.35
CA ARG A 252 2.55 3.21 12.13
C ARG A 252 2.54 2.81 10.66
N LEU A 253 2.26 3.74 9.75
CA LEU A 253 2.32 3.49 8.31
C LEU A 253 3.75 3.08 7.90
N ASN A 254 4.75 3.84 8.33
CA ASN A 254 6.15 3.56 8.02
C ASN A 254 6.63 2.24 8.65
N GLU A 255 6.19 1.89 9.86
CA GLU A 255 6.46 0.59 10.49
C GLU A 255 5.86 -0.57 9.69
N ASN A 256 4.61 -0.44 9.24
CA ASN A 256 3.97 -1.46 8.42
C ASN A 256 4.68 -1.63 7.07
N ILE A 257 5.01 -0.53 6.39
CA ILE A 257 5.75 -0.57 5.11
C ILE A 257 7.12 -1.21 5.32
N GLN A 258 7.84 -0.81 6.37
CA GLN A 258 9.13 -1.40 6.72
C GLN A 258 9.00 -2.91 6.97
N SER A 259 7.98 -3.35 7.71
CA SER A 259 7.74 -4.77 7.99
C SER A 259 7.49 -5.58 6.70
N ILE A 260 6.70 -5.03 5.77
CA ILE A 260 6.43 -5.64 4.46
C ILE A 260 7.73 -5.76 3.65
N LEU A 261 8.50 -4.67 3.53
CA LEU A 261 9.77 -4.70 2.80
C LEU A 261 10.79 -5.65 3.44
N MET A 262 10.88 -5.67 4.78
CA MET A 262 11.76 -6.58 5.48
C MET A 262 11.34 -8.04 5.31
N SER A 263 10.05 -8.32 5.19
CA SER A 263 9.55 -9.67 4.87
C SER A 263 9.99 -10.09 3.47
N LEU A 264 9.81 -9.23 2.46
CA LEU A 264 10.30 -9.47 1.09
C LEU A 264 11.82 -9.68 1.02
N LEU A 265 12.60 -8.91 1.78
CA LEU A 265 14.06 -9.02 1.80
C LEU A 265 14.59 -10.25 2.53
N LYS A 266 13.75 -10.85 3.39
CA LYS A 266 14.03 -12.11 4.11
C LYS A 266 13.58 -13.35 3.35
N CYS A 267 12.76 -13.18 2.30
CA CYS A 267 12.45 -14.24 1.35
C CYS A 267 13.69 -14.69 0.56
N GLY A 268 13.50 -15.67 -0.32
CA GLY A 268 14.55 -16.22 -1.18
C GLY A 268 15.32 -15.16 -2.01
N PRO A 269 16.52 -15.51 -2.52
CA PRO A 269 17.41 -14.56 -3.21
C PRO A 269 16.76 -13.81 -4.39
N ALA A 270 15.88 -14.46 -5.13
CA ALA A 270 15.17 -13.85 -6.26
C ALA A 270 14.23 -12.72 -5.81
N VAL A 271 13.42 -12.94 -4.77
CA VAL A 271 12.51 -11.93 -4.22
C VAL A 271 13.29 -10.76 -3.65
N LYS A 272 14.37 -11.05 -2.92
CA LYS A 272 15.27 -10.04 -2.38
C LYS A 272 15.86 -9.14 -3.48
N SER A 273 16.39 -9.75 -4.55
CA SER A 273 16.97 -9.01 -5.68
C SER A 273 15.94 -8.13 -6.38
N LYS A 274 14.75 -8.68 -6.71
CA LYS A 274 13.64 -7.92 -7.31
C LYS A 274 13.16 -6.76 -6.43
N THR A 275 13.17 -6.94 -5.11
CA THR A 275 12.78 -5.89 -4.15
C THR A 275 13.81 -4.75 -4.13
N LEU A 276 15.11 -5.07 -4.11
CA LEU A 276 16.19 -4.08 -4.18
C LEU A 276 16.23 -3.38 -5.53
N GLU A 277 15.96 -4.10 -6.61
CA GLU A 277 15.80 -3.55 -7.96
C GLU A 277 14.64 -2.55 -8.02
N TRP A 278 13.49 -2.88 -7.45
CA TRP A 278 12.36 -1.96 -7.39
C TRP A 278 12.72 -0.66 -6.66
N LEU A 279 13.38 -0.76 -5.49
CA LEU A 279 13.83 0.40 -4.71
C LEU A 279 14.89 1.22 -5.46
N GLY A 280 15.90 0.56 -6.02
CA GLY A 280 16.99 1.19 -6.77
C GLY A 280 16.48 1.92 -8.00
N ASN A 281 15.62 1.27 -8.79
CA ASN A 281 15.01 1.89 -9.97
C ASN A 281 14.04 3.03 -9.59
N CYS A 282 13.30 2.91 -8.48
CA CYS A 282 12.46 3.99 -7.97
C CYS A 282 13.30 5.25 -7.68
N LEU A 283 14.42 5.11 -6.96
CA LEU A 283 15.32 6.23 -6.65
C LEU A 283 15.96 6.81 -7.92
N ARG A 284 16.48 5.95 -8.80
CA ARG A 284 17.13 6.35 -10.06
C ARG A 284 16.20 7.16 -10.95
N ASN A 285 14.97 6.69 -11.18
CA ASN A 285 14.01 7.35 -12.06
C ASN A 285 13.40 8.62 -11.46
N ASN A 286 13.73 8.94 -10.20
CA ASN A 286 13.34 10.18 -9.53
C ASN A 286 14.52 11.13 -9.24
N THR A 287 15.70 10.86 -9.80
CA THR A 287 16.92 11.69 -9.66
C THR A 287 16.70 13.15 -10.03
N HIS A 288 15.87 13.40 -11.05
CA HIS A 288 15.50 14.75 -11.50
C HIS A 288 14.90 15.63 -10.40
N ARG A 289 14.33 15.05 -9.33
CA ARG A 289 13.85 15.82 -8.18
C ARG A 289 14.97 16.58 -7.48
N GLY A 290 16.19 16.04 -7.50
CA GLY A 290 17.36 16.66 -6.88
C GLY A 290 17.96 17.83 -7.68
N ASN A 291 17.59 17.99 -8.96
CA ASN A 291 18.14 19.04 -9.82
C ASN A 291 17.67 20.42 -9.37
N LEU A 292 18.61 21.37 -9.24
CA LEU A 292 18.34 22.72 -8.75
C LEU A 292 17.26 23.45 -9.56
N TRP A 293 17.27 23.31 -10.89
CA TRP A 293 16.23 23.89 -11.74
C TRP A 293 14.83 23.37 -11.39
N ASN A 294 14.71 22.05 -11.18
CA ASN A 294 13.41 21.44 -10.90
C ASN A 294 12.91 21.78 -9.51
N SER A 295 13.82 21.98 -8.56
CA SER A 295 13.45 22.47 -7.24
C SER A 295 13.08 23.95 -7.30
N GLN A 296 13.65 24.78 -8.20
CA GLN A 296 13.48 26.25 -8.29
C GLN A 296 12.42 26.78 -9.24
N ALA A 297 12.01 26.01 -10.25
CA ALA A 297 11.01 26.44 -11.20
C ALA A 297 9.60 26.58 -10.56
N PRO A 298 8.77 27.53 -11.01
CA PRO A 298 7.37 27.62 -10.62
C PRO A 298 6.66 26.28 -10.84
N PRO A 299 5.86 25.78 -9.87
CA PRO A 299 5.28 24.44 -9.95
C PRO A 299 4.45 24.17 -11.21
N GLU A 300 3.75 25.19 -11.71
CA GLU A 300 2.87 25.13 -12.89
C GLU A 300 3.63 24.99 -14.22
N LEU A 301 4.90 25.42 -14.25
CA LEU A 301 5.73 25.48 -15.46
C LEU A 301 6.78 24.38 -15.54
N ASN A 302 6.82 23.47 -14.56
CA ASN A 302 7.82 22.42 -14.49
C ASN A 302 7.23 21.04 -14.82
N PRO A 303 7.44 20.51 -16.05
CA PRO A 303 7.00 19.18 -16.43
C PRO A 303 7.53 18.07 -15.51
N ALA A 304 8.69 18.28 -14.88
CA ALA A 304 9.28 17.32 -13.96
C ALA A 304 8.38 17.05 -12.74
N ASN A 305 7.48 17.97 -12.37
CA ASN A 305 6.53 17.71 -11.29
C ASN A 305 5.56 16.58 -11.62
N TYR A 306 5.31 16.30 -12.91
CA TYR A 306 4.37 15.26 -13.35
C TYR A 306 5.06 13.95 -13.75
N THR A 307 6.39 13.94 -13.89
CA THR A 307 7.16 12.74 -14.23
C THR A 307 7.87 12.12 -13.03
N ASN A 308 7.87 12.81 -11.89
CA ASN A 308 8.45 12.34 -10.65
C ASN A 308 7.36 12.08 -9.60
N VAL A 309 7.69 11.28 -8.58
CA VAL A 309 6.84 11.09 -7.40
C VAL A 309 6.75 12.36 -6.56
N THR A 310 5.72 12.42 -5.73
CA THR A 310 5.47 13.54 -4.81
C THR A 310 6.51 13.61 -3.69
N ASP A 311 6.57 14.75 -3.01
CA ASP A 311 7.45 14.91 -1.85
C ASP A 311 7.05 13.98 -0.71
N GLY A 312 5.75 13.81 -0.47
CA GLY A 312 5.24 12.88 0.56
C GLY A 312 5.67 11.44 0.32
N PHE A 313 5.58 10.98 -0.94
CA PHE A 313 6.09 9.67 -1.33
C PHE A 313 7.58 9.51 -1.01
N MET A 314 8.40 10.46 -1.46
CA MET A 314 9.86 10.31 -1.33
C MET A 314 10.34 10.48 0.11
N ILE A 315 9.65 11.29 0.93
CA ILE A 315 9.94 11.39 2.37
C ILE A 315 9.61 10.07 3.08
N ASN A 316 8.49 9.42 2.74
CA ASN A 316 8.17 8.11 3.32
C ASN A 316 9.18 7.03 2.89
N VAL A 317 9.62 7.03 1.63
CA VAL A 317 10.71 6.14 1.16
C VAL A 317 11.99 6.39 1.97
N CYS A 318 12.35 7.66 2.18
CA CYS A 318 13.49 8.05 3.01
C CYS A 318 13.36 7.53 4.45
N GLY A 319 12.22 7.76 5.11
CA GLY A 319 11.97 7.32 6.48
C GLY A 319 12.06 5.79 6.63
N VAL A 320 11.49 5.03 5.69
CA VAL A 320 11.57 3.56 5.73
C VAL A 320 13.00 3.06 5.52
N LEU A 321 13.76 3.64 4.58
CA LEU A 321 15.16 3.26 4.36
C LEU A 321 16.06 3.62 5.56
N LEU A 322 15.80 4.75 6.23
CA LEU A 322 16.48 5.11 7.47
C LEU A 322 16.18 4.11 8.60
N LYS A 323 14.91 3.73 8.78
CA LYS A 323 14.51 2.67 9.73
C LYS A 323 15.17 1.32 9.41
N MET A 324 15.32 0.98 8.12
CA MET A 324 16.06 -0.23 7.71
C MET A 324 17.57 -0.13 7.98
N CYS A 325 18.15 1.07 8.00
CA CYS A 325 19.55 1.30 8.34
C CYS A 325 19.83 1.28 9.85
N GLN A 326 18.83 1.61 10.66
CA GLN A 326 18.94 1.72 12.13
C GLN A 326 19.69 0.52 12.79
N PRO A 327 19.40 -0.76 12.47
CA PRO A 327 20.02 -1.90 13.14
C PRO A 327 21.56 -2.01 12.97
N PHE A 328 22.13 -1.32 11.99
CA PHE A 328 23.57 -1.29 11.73
C PHE A 328 24.22 0.10 11.89
N CYS A 329 23.43 1.16 12.10
CA CYS A 329 23.93 2.53 12.30
C CYS A 329 23.78 3.04 13.75
N SER A 330 22.84 2.52 14.56
CA SER A 330 22.51 3.14 15.86
C SER A 330 23.52 2.92 16.98
N ASN A 331 24.21 1.78 17.01
CA ASN A 331 25.20 1.47 18.04
C ASN A 331 26.59 1.35 17.43
N PHE A 332 27.37 2.42 17.52
CA PHE A 332 28.76 2.46 17.03
C PHE A 332 29.65 1.38 17.65
N ARG A 333 29.32 0.88 18.85
CA ARG A 333 30.10 -0.17 19.51
C ARG A 333 29.98 -1.54 18.83
N ASP A 334 28.91 -1.77 18.07
CA ASP A 334 28.68 -3.06 17.40
C ASP A 334 29.49 -3.18 16.10
N ASN A 335 30.17 -2.11 15.65
CA ASN A 335 30.99 -2.05 14.43
C ASN A 335 30.26 -2.47 13.14
N LYS A 336 28.93 -2.63 13.17
CA LYS A 336 28.13 -3.09 12.01
C LYS A 336 28.21 -2.11 10.85
N VAL A 337 28.33 -0.82 11.14
CA VAL A 337 28.52 0.24 10.14
C VAL A 337 29.81 0.04 9.32
N LEU A 338 30.84 -0.62 9.87
CA LEU A 338 32.08 -0.93 9.14
C LEU A 338 31.88 -1.98 8.03
N LYS A 339 30.70 -2.61 7.95
CA LYS A 339 30.31 -3.46 6.82
C LYS A 339 29.81 -2.68 5.61
N VAL A 340 29.67 -1.35 5.73
CA VAL A 340 29.40 -0.48 4.59
C VAL A 340 30.70 -0.33 3.81
N ASP A 341 30.69 -0.80 2.57
CA ASP A 341 31.85 -0.67 1.69
C ASP A 341 31.84 0.71 0.99
N PRO A 342 32.85 1.56 1.20
CA PRO A 342 32.88 2.92 0.65
C PRO A 342 33.11 2.96 -0.87
N THR A 343 33.46 1.84 -1.50
CA THR A 343 33.72 1.76 -2.95
C THR A 343 32.46 1.61 -3.80
N TYR A 344 31.28 1.48 -3.20
CA TYR A 344 30.02 1.24 -3.89
C TYR A 344 29.73 2.24 -5.03
N CYS A 345 29.87 3.53 -4.75
CA CYS A 345 29.58 4.59 -5.72
C CYS A 345 30.63 4.69 -6.84
N ALA A 346 31.75 3.97 -6.76
CA ALA A 346 32.75 3.95 -7.82
C ALA A 346 32.35 3.04 -8.98
N VAL A 347 31.36 2.16 -8.81
CA VAL A 347 31.01 1.13 -9.78
C VAL A 347 30.24 1.72 -10.98
N PRO A 348 30.76 1.55 -12.21
CA PRO A 348 30.05 1.88 -13.44
C PRO A 348 28.81 0.99 -13.68
N ASP A 349 27.80 1.51 -14.36
CA ASP A 349 26.52 0.82 -14.59
C ASP A 349 26.67 -0.52 -15.35
N ASP A 350 27.64 -0.64 -16.26
CA ASP A 350 27.94 -1.87 -17.00
C ASP A 350 28.49 -3.00 -16.11
N LYS A 351 28.98 -2.67 -14.92
CA LYS A 351 29.50 -3.63 -13.91
C LYS A 351 28.54 -3.85 -12.74
N ALA A 352 27.40 -3.16 -12.71
CA ALA A 352 26.48 -3.17 -11.57
C ALA A 352 25.92 -4.57 -11.28
N GLU A 353 25.38 -5.25 -12.30
CA GLU A 353 24.78 -6.59 -12.15
C GLU A 353 25.79 -7.62 -11.62
N ALA A 354 26.99 -7.66 -12.21
CA ALA A 354 28.05 -8.58 -11.81
C ALA A 354 28.53 -8.36 -10.37
N LYS A 355 28.35 -7.15 -9.81
CA LYS A 355 28.73 -6.78 -8.45
C LYS A 355 27.54 -6.76 -7.47
N ASN A 356 26.36 -7.23 -7.90
CA ASN A 356 25.14 -7.26 -7.09
C ASN A 356 24.67 -5.86 -6.66
N ILE A 357 24.72 -4.91 -7.60
CA ILE A 357 24.26 -3.53 -7.43
C ILE A 357 22.91 -3.31 -8.13
N HIS A 358 21.92 -2.90 -7.36
CA HIS A 358 20.56 -2.65 -7.85
C HIS A 358 20.28 -1.15 -8.09
N MET A 359 20.96 -0.25 -7.38
CA MET A 359 20.83 1.21 -7.58
C MET A 359 21.92 1.73 -8.53
N GLN A 360 21.59 1.78 -9.82
CA GLN A 360 22.47 2.29 -10.88
C GLN A 360 22.55 3.83 -10.90
N GLY A 361 23.57 4.36 -11.57
CA GLY A 361 23.79 5.78 -11.81
C GLY A 361 24.68 6.48 -10.78
N MET A 362 25.06 5.81 -9.69
CA MET A 362 25.83 6.42 -8.59
C MET A 362 27.24 6.88 -8.99
N SER A 363 27.86 6.22 -9.97
CA SER A 363 29.19 6.60 -10.49
C SER A 363 29.19 7.86 -11.33
N SER A 364 28.03 8.29 -11.82
CA SER A 364 27.86 9.54 -12.56
C SER A 364 27.59 10.76 -11.67
N GLU A 365 27.40 10.55 -10.37
CA GLU A 365 27.13 11.62 -9.42
C GLU A 365 28.37 12.50 -9.21
N THR A 366 28.13 13.78 -8.94
CA THR A 366 29.20 14.73 -8.66
C THR A 366 29.90 14.33 -7.35
N CYS A 367 31.22 14.10 -7.43
CA CYS A 367 32.03 13.67 -6.31
C CYS A 367 32.67 14.86 -5.58
N PHE A 368 32.98 14.70 -4.29
CA PHE A 368 33.74 15.71 -3.51
C PHE A 368 35.15 15.94 -4.07
N LEU A 369 35.77 14.86 -4.57
CA LEU A 369 37.04 14.89 -5.25
C LEU A 369 36.82 14.49 -6.72
N PRO A 370 37.46 15.20 -7.67
CA PRO A 370 37.44 14.80 -9.08
C PRO A 370 37.88 13.34 -9.24
N ALA A 371 37.28 12.63 -10.20
CA ALA A 371 37.69 11.27 -10.54
C ALA A 371 39.09 11.21 -11.18
N ALA A 372 39.52 12.33 -11.77
CA ALA A 372 40.79 12.47 -12.44
C ALA A 372 41.54 13.68 -11.86
N SER A 373 42.83 13.51 -11.56
CA SER A 373 43.72 14.60 -11.12
C SER A 373 44.10 15.56 -12.25
N SER A 374 43.85 15.18 -13.51
CA SER A 374 44.03 15.98 -14.73
C SER A 374 43.12 15.45 -15.85
N ASP A 375 42.75 16.29 -16.82
CA ASP A 375 41.81 15.94 -17.92
C ASP A 375 42.26 14.74 -18.79
N ASP A 376 43.54 14.34 -18.70
CA ASP A 376 44.15 13.29 -19.53
C ASP A 376 44.36 11.94 -18.80
N LEU A 377 43.98 11.80 -17.52
CA LEU A 377 44.20 10.58 -16.75
C LEU A 377 42.91 10.08 -16.08
N GLU A 378 42.30 9.04 -16.64
CA GLU A 378 41.29 8.26 -15.92
C GLU A 378 41.97 7.45 -14.80
N GLU A 379 41.81 7.87 -13.54
CA GLU A 379 42.24 7.06 -12.41
C GLU A 379 41.23 5.94 -12.14
N GLU A 380 41.67 4.69 -12.19
CA GLU A 380 40.83 3.55 -11.88
C GLU A 380 40.51 3.54 -10.38
N ARG A 381 39.25 3.82 -10.05
CA ARG A 381 38.76 3.79 -8.66
C ARG A 381 38.68 2.36 -8.14
N LEU A 382 39.11 2.16 -6.90
CA LEU A 382 38.99 0.87 -6.20
C LEU A 382 37.51 0.44 -6.15
N MET A 383 37.26 -0.84 -6.40
CA MET A 383 35.94 -1.46 -6.36
C MET A 383 36.04 -2.85 -5.71
N ALA A 384 35.10 -3.19 -4.83
CA ALA A 384 34.96 -4.55 -4.30
C ALA A 384 34.41 -5.53 -5.35
N ASN A 385 34.57 -6.83 -5.10
CA ASN A 385 34.05 -7.88 -6.00
C ASN A 385 32.53 -7.95 -6.04
N SER A 386 31.88 -7.67 -4.91
CA SER A 386 30.42 -7.71 -4.75
C SER A 386 30.00 -6.89 -3.53
N TYR A 387 28.78 -6.37 -3.55
CA TYR A 387 28.23 -5.61 -2.43
C TYR A 387 27.09 -6.35 -1.74
N GLY A 388 26.99 -6.15 -0.43
CA GLY A 388 25.96 -6.71 0.42
C GLY A 388 24.83 -5.73 0.70
N PHE A 389 23.71 -6.26 1.21
CA PHE A 389 22.52 -5.47 1.55
C PHE A 389 22.80 -4.26 2.45
N ILE A 390 23.68 -4.38 3.46
CA ILE A 390 24.02 -3.26 4.36
C ILE A 390 24.58 -2.07 3.58
N THR A 391 25.47 -2.34 2.61
CA THR A 391 26.05 -1.29 1.78
C THR A 391 25.00 -0.67 0.87
N GLU A 392 24.22 -1.50 0.16
CA GLU A 392 23.17 -0.99 -0.73
C GLU A 392 22.12 -0.15 0.01
N CYS A 393 21.61 -0.67 1.13
CA CYS A 393 20.60 0.02 1.94
C CYS A 393 21.14 1.36 2.47
N PHE A 394 22.40 1.40 2.91
CA PHE A 394 23.05 2.63 3.35
C PHE A 394 23.11 3.69 2.26
N PHE A 395 23.54 3.35 1.04
CA PHE A 395 23.63 4.31 -0.06
C PHE A 395 22.26 4.66 -0.65
N MET A 396 21.31 3.72 -0.69
CA MET A 396 19.91 4.00 -1.05
C MET A 396 19.28 5.00 -0.07
N ALA A 397 19.55 4.86 1.23
CA ALA A 397 19.07 5.81 2.24
C ALA A 397 19.66 7.21 2.01
N HIS A 398 20.97 7.32 1.73
CA HIS A 398 21.58 8.61 1.38
C HIS A 398 20.95 9.24 0.14
N LYS A 399 20.71 8.43 -0.90
CA LYS A 399 20.04 8.92 -2.10
C LYS A 399 18.60 9.36 -1.81
N ALA A 400 17.89 8.64 -0.95
CA ALA A 400 16.55 9.01 -0.53
C ALA A 400 16.52 10.29 0.32
N ILE A 401 17.55 10.59 1.12
CA ILE A 401 17.69 11.88 1.83
C ILE A 401 17.87 13.02 0.83
N ASP A 402 18.76 12.85 -0.16
CA ASP A 402 19.04 13.83 -1.21
C ASP A 402 17.79 14.14 -2.03
N LEU A 403 17.06 13.09 -2.43
CA LEU A 403 15.82 13.27 -3.18
C LEU A 403 14.70 13.76 -2.27
N GLY A 404 14.38 13.07 -1.19
CA GLY A 404 13.22 13.35 -0.34
C GLY A 404 13.40 14.59 0.53
N TYR A 405 14.15 14.43 1.63
CA TYR A 405 14.20 15.40 2.72
C TYR A 405 14.81 16.74 2.29
N ARG A 406 15.94 16.74 1.58
CA ARG A 406 16.60 17.98 1.10
C ARG A 406 15.66 18.82 0.23
N VAL A 407 15.03 18.21 -0.78
CA VAL A 407 14.13 18.92 -1.71
C VAL A 407 12.92 19.50 -0.98
N ALA A 408 12.36 18.75 -0.03
CA ALA A 408 11.22 19.20 0.76
C ALA A 408 11.59 20.34 1.73
N VAL A 409 12.78 20.31 2.35
CA VAL A 409 13.30 21.41 3.16
C VAL A 409 13.50 22.68 2.33
N ASP A 410 14.07 22.57 1.13
CA ASP A 410 14.23 23.71 0.20
C ASP A 410 12.86 24.32 -0.16
N LYS A 411 11.82 23.49 -0.33
CA LYS A 411 10.45 23.95 -0.56
C LYS A 411 9.86 24.63 0.69
N LEU A 412 10.12 24.10 1.89
CA LEU A 412 9.64 24.68 3.15
C LEU A 412 10.23 26.07 3.41
N ILE A 413 11.54 26.23 3.19
CA ILE A 413 12.21 27.52 3.34
C ILE A 413 11.58 28.58 2.44
N ARG A 414 11.28 28.22 1.18
CA ARG A 414 10.63 29.13 0.23
C ARG A 414 9.19 29.44 0.61
N GLN A 415 8.44 28.42 1.02
CA GLN A 415 7.09 28.61 1.51
C GLN A 415 7.04 29.57 2.70
N ASN A 416 8.04 29.50 3.60
CA ASN A 416 8.17 30.40 4.74
C ASN A 416 8.45 31.86 4.31
N ILE A 417 9.33 32.07 3.32
CA ILE A 417 9.60 33.40 2.76
C ILE A 417 8.33 33.99 2.12
N GLU A 418 7.60 33.19 1.35
CA GLU A 418 6.35 33.58 0.71
C GLU A 418 5.25 33.91 1.73
N MET A 419 5.17 33.15 2.83
CA MET A 419 4.27 33.42 3.95
C MET A 419 4.51 34.83 4.53
N GLY A 420 5.76 35.15 4.87
CA GLY A 420 6.09 36.48 5.41
C GLY A 420 5.84 37.63 4.41
N ARG A 421 5.85 37.36 3.10
CA ARG A 421 5.43 38.34 2.08
C ARG A 421 3.92 38.55 2.11
N ILE A 422 3.13 37.49 2.21
CA ILE A 422 1.66 37.55 2.23
C ILE A 422 1.15 38.17 3.54
N GLU A 423 1.76 37.85 4.68
CA GLU A 423 1.41 38.46 5.97
C GLU A 423 1.60 39.98 5.95
N ARG A 424 2.70 40.48 5.36
CA ARG A 424 2.92 41.92 5.17
C ARG A 424 1.87 42.53 4.28
N ALA A 425 1.58 41.93 3.13
CA ALA A 425 0.54 42.40 2.23
C ALA A 425 -0.85 42.42 2.88
N PHE A 426 -1.15 41.45 3.74
CA PHE A 426 -2.40 41.40 4.51
C PHE A 426 -2.48 42.55 5.53
N ASN A 427 -1.41 42.79 6.29
CA ASN A 427 -1.34 43.88 7.26
C ASN A 427 -1.43 45.25 6.58
N ASP A 428 -0.75 45.44 5.44
CA ASP A 428 -0.82 46.67 4.65
C ASP A 428 -2.23 46.89 4.10
N ALA A 429 -2.89 45.84 3.60
CA ALA A 429 -4.27 45.90 3.14
C ALA A 429 -5.24 46.25 4.28
N LEU A 430 -5.05 45.72 5.49
CA LEU A 430 -5.84 46.09 6.67
C LEU A 430 -5.69 47.57 7.04
N GLN A 431 -4.47 48.12 6.91
CA GLN A 431 -4.21 49.53 7.21
C GLN A 431 -4.73 50.48 6.11
N GLN A 432 -4.71 50.05 4.85
CA GLN A 432 -5.15 50.84 3.70
C GLN A 432 -6.64 50.67 3.36
N ALA A 433 -7.29 49.64 3.88
CA ALA A 433 -8.69 49.36 3.64
C ALA A 433 -9.59 50.35 4.40
N ALA A 434 -9.77 51.54 3.83
CA ALA A 434 -10.84 52.47 4.16
C ALA A 434 -12.23 51.93 3.70
N GLY A 435 -12.54 50.66 4.02
CA GLY A 435 -13.82 50.02 3.71
C GLY A 435 -13.84 49.01 2.54
N ASN A 436 -12.71 48.71 1.88
CA ASN A 436 -12.69 47.69 0.81
C ASN A 436 -12.56 46.26 1.36
N SER A 437 -13.68 45.73 1.86
CA SER A 437 -13.78 44.40 2.50
C SER A 437 -13.38 43.24 1.57
N ASP A 438 -13.59 43.38 0.25
CA ASP A 438 -13.38 42.30 -0.72
C ASP A 438 -11.89 42.04 -0.99
N LEU A 439 -11.08 43.11 -1.01
CA LEU A 439 -9.62 42.99 -1.13
C LEU A 439 -9.01 42.28 0.08
N VAL A 440 -9.46 42.64 1.28
CA VAL A 440 -9.02 42.01 2.54
C VAL A 440 -9.44 40.55 2.59
N GLY A 441 -10.66 40.22 2.13
CA GLY A 441 -11.15 38.85 1.99
C GLY A 441 -10.27 38.01 1.06
N THR A 442 -9.96 38.53 -0.13
CA THR A 442 -9.14 37.82 -1.12
C THR A 442 -7.72 37.52 -0.60
N ILE A 443 -7.10 38.49 0.08
CA ILE A 443 -5.75 38.29 0.67
C ILE A 443 -5.81 37.28 1.82
N ARG A 444 -6.88 37.31 2.63
CA ARG A 444 -7.09 36.32 3.71
C ARG A 444 -7.23 34.91 3.16
N ASP A 445 -8.00 34.70 2.09
CA ASP A 445 -8.17 33.38 1.49
C ASP A 445 -6.85 32.84 0.95
N ARG A 446 -6.08 33.69 0.26
CA ARG A 446 -4.73 33.35 -0.19
C ARG A 446 -3.79 33.02 0.98
N MET A 447 -3.86 33.79 2.07
CA MET A 447 -3.06 33.52 3.28
C MET A 447 -3.42 32.16 3.89
N ASN A 448 -4.71 31.83 3.99
CA ASN A 448 -5.15 30.53 4.49
C ASN A 448 -4.62 29.39 3.62
N GLU A 449 -4.73 29.48 2.29
CA GLU A 449 -4.21 28.47 1.37
C GLU A 449 -2.71 28.23 1.54
N GLU A 450 -1.92 29.30 1.58
CA GLU A 450 -0.48 29.21 1.73
C GLU A 450 -0.07 28.71 3.13
N LEU A 451 -0.86 29.01 4.16
CA LEU A 451 -0.58 28.58 5.54
C LEU A 451 -0.91 27.11 5.72
N THR A 452 -1.99 26.62 5.11
CA THR A 452 -2.29 25.19 5.02
C THR A 452 -1.15 24.42 4.34
N LYS A 453 -0.62 24.93 3.20
CA LYS A 453 0.55 24.33 2.52
C LYS A 453 1.78 24.27 3.44
N TYR A 454 2.08 25.38 4.10
CA TYR A 454 3.21 25.50 5.03
C TYR A 454 3.08 24.50 6.19
N LEU A 455 1.92 24.45 6.85
CA LEU A 455 1.67 23.55 7.98
C LEU A 455 1.77 22.08 7.58
N SER A 456 1.23 21.70 6.43
CA SER A 456 1.36 20.32 5.91
C SER A 456 2.82 19.94 5.64
N LEU A 457 3.60 20.82 5.01
CA LEU A 457 5.00 20.56 4.73
C LEU A 457 5.86 20.53 5.99
N LYS A 458 5.63 21.46 6.91
CA LYS A 458 6.25 21.47 8.24
C LYS A 458 5.93 20.16 8.97
N CYS A 459 4.66 19.78 9.06
CA CYS A 459 4.22 18.58 9.75
C CYS A 459 4.89 17.32 9.21
N GLN A 460 4.97 17.14 7.89
CA GLN A 460 5.64 16.00 7.28
C GLN A 460 7.15 15.95 7.58
N LEU A 461 7.82 17.11 7.67
CA LEU A 461 9.28 17.19 7.88
C LEU A 461 9.70 17.16 9.35
N SER A 462 8.80 17.54 10.26
CA SER A 462 9.05 17.61 11.69
C SER A 462 8.48 16.42 12.46
N ASP A 463 8.26 15.28 11.77
CA ASP A 463 7.92 14.03 12.42
C ASP A 463 9.05 13.63 13.39
N PRO A 464 8.78 13.49 14.70
CA PRO A 464 9.82 13.26 15.70
C PRO A 464 10.47 11.87 15.62
N VAL A 465 9.90 10.92 14.86
CA VAL A 465 10.39 9.54 14.75
C VAL A 465 11.14 9.28 13.42
N LEU A 466 11.15 10.24 12.50
CA LEU A 466 11.75 10.09 11.17
C LEU A 466 13.28 9.89 11.18
#